data_AF-A0ABD0PUC9-F1
#
_entry.id   AF-A0ABD0PUC9-F1
#
_cell.length_a   1.000
_cell.length_b   1.000
_cell.length_c   1.000
_cell.angle_alpha   90.00
_cell.angle_beta   90.00
_cell.angle_gamma   90.00
#
_symmetry.space_group_name_H-M   'P 1'
#
loop_
_entity.id
_entity.type
_entity.pdbx_description
1 polymer ?
#
loop_
_entity_poly.entity_id
_entity_poly.type
_entity_poly.pdbx_seq_one_letter_code
_entity_poly.pdbx_strand_id
1 'polypeptide(L)' 'MKAEMYRTRNNMSTRSIGGKPVESAFLNNDGIYDPECESNGKFKAVQCNGTEVCWCVNSAGVRRSDKGDKNIKCEHVET' A
#
# COMPACT_ATOMS: atom_id res chain seq x y z
N MET A 1 4.05 -28.10 -7.61
CA MET A 1 5.19 -29.05 -7.59
C MET A 1 5.86 -29.27 -8.96
N LYS A 2 5.29 -30.01 -9.94
CA LYS A 2 5.99 -30.27 -11.24
C LYS A 2 6.27 -29.02 -12.09
N ALA A 3 5.30 -28.11 -12.17
CA ALA A 3 5.45 -26.85 -12.92
C ALA A 3 6.49 -25.90 -12.30
N GLU A 4 6.63 -25.91 -10.98
CA GLU A 4 7.63 -25.09 -10.27
C GLU A 4 9.04 -25.66 -10.48
N MET A 5 9.20 -26.98 -10.41
CA MET A 5 10.49 -27.63 -10.71
C MET A 5 10.96 -27.39 -12.14
N TYR A 6 10.04 -27.42 -13.12
CA TYR A 6 10.36 -27.07 -14.52
C TYR A 6 10.82 -25.62 -14.66
N ARG A 7 10.16 -24.69 -13.97
CA ARG A 7 10.55 -23.26 -13.97
C ARG A 7 11.93 -23.04 -13.35
N THR A 8 12.23 -23.68 -12.23
CA THR A 8 13.56 -23.60 -11.59
C THR A 8 14.65 -24.17 -12.52
N ARG A 9 14.38 -25.29 -13.19
CA ARG A 9 15.35 -25.95 -14.08
C ARG A 9 15.68 -25.12 -15.33
N ASN A 10 14.71 -24.35 -15.83
CA ASN A 10 14.89 -23.50 -17.02
C ASN A 10 15.21 -22.04 -16.68
N ASN A 11 15.62 -21.74 -15.44
CA ASN A 11 15.87 -20.37 -14.96
C ASN A 11 14.71 -19.39 -15.19
N MET A 12 13.48 -19.89 -15.34
CA MET A 12 12.25 -19.09 -15.43
C MET A 12 11.67 -18.80 -14.04
N SER A 13 12.53 -18.56 -13.05
CA SER A 13 12.08 -18.12 -11.74
C SER A 13 11.57 -16.70 -11.86
N THR A 14 10.28 -16.48 -11.62
CA THR A 14 9.70 -15.14 -11.52
C THR A 14 10.09 -14.42 -10.23
N ARG A 15 10.75 -15.13 -9.29
CA ARG A 15 11.36 -14.51 -8.12
C ARG A 15 12.72 -13.95 -8.52
N SER A 16 12.72 -12.70 -8.99
CA SER A 16 13.94 -11.91 -9.10
C SER A 16 14.54 -11.74 -7.71
N ILE A 17 15.52 -12.58 -7.37
CA ILE A 17 16.41 -12.35 -6.24
C ILE A 17 17.27 -11.13 -6.65
N GLY A 18 16.79 -9.92 -6.39
CA GLY A 18 17.53 -8.68 -6.64
C GLY A 18 17.10 -7.85 -7.86
N GLY A 19 15.84 -7.91 -8.27
CA GLY A 19 15.31 -6.90 -9.20
C GLY A 19 15.13 -5.56 -8.47
N LYS A 20 16.04 -4.60 -8.68
CA LYS A 20 15.68 -3.18 -8.47
C LYS A 20 14.39 -2.95 -9.30
N PRO A 21 13.35 -2.32 -8.74
CA PRO A 21 12.18 -1.98 -9.54
C PRO A 21 12.68 -1.20 -10.75
N VAL A 22 12.20 -1.56 -11.94
CA VAL A 22 12.41 -0.72 -13.12
C VAL A 22 11.91 0.69 -12.78
N GLU A 23 12.58 1.72 -13.29
CA GLU A 23 12.24 3.13 -13.00
C GLU A 23 10.77 3.46 -13.30
N SER A 24 10.15 2.66 -14.18
CA SER A 24 8.74 2.70 -14.59
C SER A 24 7.81 1.71 -13.86
N ALA A 25 8.27 1.04 -12.81
CA ALA A 25 7.40 0.19 -12.01
C ALA A 25 6.37 1.09 -11.36
N PHE A 26 5.09 0.95 -11.75
CA PHE A 26 3.98 1.59 -11.08
C PHE A 26 3.96 1.09 -9.63
N LEU A 27 4.62 1.82 -8.74
CA LEU A 27 4.59 1.60 -7.31
C LEU A 27 3.16 1.88 -6.87
N ASN A 28 2.34 0.83 -6.85
CA ASN A 28 1.05 0.83 -6.17
C ASN A 28 1.34 0.91 -4.67
N ASN A 29 1.68 2.11 -4.21
CA ASN A 29 2.00 2.44 -2.84
C ASN A 29 0.81 2.26 -1.87
N ASP A 30 -0.37 1.93 -2.42
CA ASP A 30 -1.60 1.68 -1.70
C ASP A 30 -1.59 0.35 -0.93
N GLY A 31 -0.64 -0.56 -1.19
CA GLY A 31 -0.65 -1.92 -0.65
C GLY A 31 0.21 -2.17 0.59
N ILE A 32 1.37 -1.51 0.70
CA ILE A 32 2.31 -1.65 1.83
C ILE A 32 2.81 -0.25 2.18
N TYR A 33 2.31 0.29 3.30
CA TYR A 33 2.75 1.55 3.89
C TYR A 33 2.71 1.42 5.42
N ASP A 34 3.40 2.32 6.13
CA ASP A 34 3.36 2.42 7.58
C ASP A 34 2.18 3.31 8.01
N PRO A 35 1.12 2.77 8.61
CA PRO A 35 -0.10 3.52 8.89
C PRO A 35 0.04 4.42 10.12
N GLU A 36 -0.57 5.58 10.05
CA GLU A 36 -0.73 6.45 11.21
C GLU A 36 -1.91 5.99 12.08
N CYS A 37 -1.62 5.75 13.36
CA CYS A 37 -2.62 5.35 14.34
C CYS A 37 -2.86 6.46 15.38
N GLU A 38 -4.07 6.47 15.95
CA GLU A 38 -4.40 7.20 17.16
C GLU A 38 -3.83 6.49 18.41
N SER A 39 -3.83 7.18 19.55
CA SER A 39 -3.34 6.63 20.83
C SER A 39 -4.12 5.40 21.31
N ASN A 40 -5.35 5.22 20.85
CA ASN A 40 -6.21 4.07 21.14
C ASN A 40 -5.93 2.85 20.23
N GLY A 41 -4.98 2.96 19.29
CA GLY A 41 -4.64 1.90 18.33
C GLY A 41 -5.53 1.83 17.09
N LYS A 42 -6.50 2.75 16.92
CA LYS A 42 -7.30 2.86 15.69
C LYS A 42 -6.51 3.59 14.60
N PHE A 43 -6.82 3.30 13.35
CA PHE A 43 -6.30 4.08 12.21
C PHE A 43 -6.79 5.52 12.28
N LYS A 44 -5.89 6.49 12.10
CA LYS A 44 -6.32 7.86 11.81
C LYS A 44 -7.10 7.86 10.51
N ALA A 45 -8.18 8.66 10.47
CA ALA A 45 -9.04 8.76 9.29
C ALA A 45 -8.28 9.27 8.04
N VAL A 46 -7.32 10.17 8.23
CA VAL A 46 -6.38 10.63 7.20
C VAL A 46 -5.10 9.81 7.30
N GLN A 47 -4.64 9.26 6.18
CA GLN A 47 -3.37 8.55 6.04
C GLN A 47 -2.51 9.25 5.01
N CYS A 48 -1.23 9.45 5.31
CA CYS A 48 -0.27 10.10 4.42
C CYS A 48 0.97 9.23 4.26
N ASN A 49 1.46 9.03 3.04
CA ASN A 49 2.66 8.19 2.78
C ASN A 49 3.98 8.94 3.01
N GLY A 50 4.12 9.73 4.08
CA GLY A 50 5.31 10.56 4.30
C GLY A 50 5.61 11.61 3.21
N THR A 51 4.73 11.75 2.22
CA THR A 51 4.77 12.76 1.15
C THR A 51 3.66 13.80 1.38
N GLU A 52 3.40 14.65 0.38
CA GLU A 52 2.25 15.56 0.38
C GLU A 52 0.94 14.89 -0.02
N VAL A 53 0.97 13.58 -0.26
CA VAL A 53 -0.15 12.79 -0.73
C VAL A 53 -0.81 12.05 0.43
N CYS A 54 -2.08 12.35 0.66
CA CYS A 54 -2.91 11.79 1.71
C CYS A 54 -4.23 11.24 1.17
N TRP A 55 -4.86 10.33 1.91
CA TRP A 55 -6.16 9.73 1.56
C TRP A 55 -6.95 9.40 2.82
N CYS A 56 -8.26 9.22 2.66
CA CYS A 56 -9.15 8.78 3.73
C CYS A 56 -9.19 7.26 3.84
N VAL A 57 -9.16 6.74 5.06
CA VAL A 57 -9.38 5.32 5.38
C VAL A 57 -10.52 5.15 6.37
N ASN A 58 -11.12 3.96 6.40
CA ASN A 58 -12.06 3.58 7.46
C ASN A 58 -11.34 2.96 8.67
N SER A 59 -12.10 2.54 9.68
CA SER A 59 -11.58 1.88 10.90
C SER A 59 -10.82 0.57 10.65
N ALA A 60 -10.97 -0.04 9.47
CA ALA A 60 -10.22 -1.22 9.04
C ALA A 60 -8.95 -0.88 8.23
N GLY A 61 -8.62 0.40 8.05
CA GLY A 61 -7.47 0.87 7.27
C GLY A 61 -7.67 0.84 5.76
N VAL A 62 -8.89 0.59 5.27
CA VAL A 62 -9.20 0.51 3.84
C VAL A 62 -9.49 1.91 3.28
N ARG A 63 -8.81 2.29 2.19
CA ARG A 63 -9.00 3.56 1.48
C ARG A 63 -10.46 3.76 1.02
N ARG A 64 -11.00 4.97 1.26
CA ARG A 64 -12.36 5.39 0.89
C ARG A 64 -12.43 6.66 0.04
N SER A 65 -11.30 7.33 -0.18
CA SER A 65 -11.20 8.51 -1.04
C SER A 65 -10.05 8.38 -2.03
N ASP A 66 -10.07 9.20 -3.07
CA ASP A 66 -8.88 9.46 -3.87
C ASP A 66 -7.79 10.16 -3.08
N LYS A 67 -6.59 10.14 -3.65
CA LYS A 67 -5.41 10.81 -3.12
C LYS A 67 -5.55 12.32 -3.28
N GLY A 68 -5.26 13.06 -2.23
CA GLY A 68 -5.28 14.52 -2.20
C GLY A 68 -4.18 15.08 -1.31
N ASP A 69 -4.27 16.37 -1.01
CA ASP A 69 -3.27 17.08 -0.21
C ASP A 69 -3.45 16.80 1.30
N LYS A 70 -2.48 17.25 2.10
CA LYS A 70 -2.51 17.14 3.58
C LYS A 70 -3.73 17.77 4.26
N ASN A 71 -4.44 18.66 3.56
CA ASN A 71 -5.65 19.31 4.05
C ASN A 71 -6.94 18.56 3.71
N ILE A 72 -6.87 17.31 3.22
CA ILE A 72 -8.04 16.49 2.98
C ILE A 72 -8.83 16.28 4.28
N LYS A 73 -10.15 16.51 4.22
CA LYS A 73 -11.06 16.27 5.34
C LYS A 73 -11.74 14.93 5.15
N CYS A 74 -11.55 14.03 6.10
CA CYS A 74 -12.23 12.74 6.13
C CYS A 74 -13.36 12.82 7.16
N GLU A 75 -14.60 12.66 6.73
CA GLU A 75 -15.72 12.49 7.66
C GLU A 75 -15.59 11.11 8.32
N HIS A 76 -15.56 11.11 9.66
CA HIS A 76 -15.67 9.88 10.43
C HIS A 76 -17.12 9.43 10.28
N VAL A 77 -17.38 8.53 9.34
CA VAL A 77 -18.68 7.86 9.28
C VAL A 77 -18.72 6.89 10.45
N GLU A 78 -19.07 7.41 11.62
CA GLU A 78 -19.43 6.60 12.77
C GLU A 78 -20.66 5.77 12.39
N THR A 79 -20.52 4.46 12.52
CA THR A 79 -21.65 3.51 12.53
C THR A 79 -21.58 2.72 13.82
#